data_AF-A0AAW0KVG6-F1
#
_entry.id   AF-A0AAW0KVG6-F1
#
_cell.length_a   1.000
_cell.length_b   1.000
_cell.length_c   1.000
_cell.angle_alpha   90.00
_cell.angle_beta   90.00
_cell.angle_gamma   90.00
#
_symmetry.space_group_name_H-M   'P 1'
#
loop_
_entity.id
_entity.type
_entity.pdbx_description
1 polymer ?
#
loop_
_entity_poly.entity_id
_entity_poly.type
_entity_poly.pdbx_seq_one_letter_code
_entity_poly.pdbx_strand_id
1 'polypeptide(L)'
;MGKRKRKRNRNRSGRYYPSKKKMGNRRWEELNQDCLVEVLRKLDIESLLTNIPLVCKSWYKASLDPKCWKCLNFHELASSPYLRPPYNSPFFDDFNILNGNNDLTNAFIKFVVDRSQRCATTLVIAGFFTQQSLEYVSQE
;
A
#
# COMPACT_ATOMS: atom_id res chain seq x y z
N MET A 1 35.45 68.81 -27.61
CA MET A 1 34.95 67.73 -28.49
C MET A 1 34.24 66.66 -27.65
N GLY A 2 32.90 66.70 -27.60
CA GLY A 2 32.09 65.82 -26.75
C GLY A 2 31.85 64.43 -27.38
N LYS A 3 32.08 63.36 -26.60
CA LYS A 3 31.74 61.99 -27.02
C LYS A 3 30.32 61.64 -26.57
N ARG A 4 29.34 61.92 -27.44
CA ARG A 4 28.01 61.30 -27.37
C ARG A 4 28.13 59.85 -27.85
N LYS A 5 27.86 58.86 -26.97
CA LYS A 5 27.51 57.50 -27.39
C LYS A 5 26.13 57.14 -26.88
N ARG A 6 25.24 56.92 -27.85
CA ARG A 6 23.79 56.69 -27.77
C ARG A 6 23.46 55.48 -26.89
N LYS A 7 22.58 55.66 -25.89
CA LYS A 7 21.89 54.56 -25.20
C LYS A 7 20.98 53.85 -26.20
N ARG A 8 21.27 52.58 -26.48
CA ARG A 8 20.49 51.74 -27.40
C ARG A 8 19.26 51.23 -26.66
N ASN A 9 18.15 51.96 -26.79
CA ASN A 9 16.86 51.55 -26.24
C ASN A 9 16.35 50.34 -27.05
N ARG A 10 16.28 49.16 -26.43
CA ARG A 10 15.65 47.97 -27.03
C ARG A 10 14.30 47.77 -26.37
N ASN A 11 13.28 48.41 -26.94
CA ASN A 11 11.90 47.96 -26.83
C ASN A 11 11.85 46.50 -27.29
N ARG A 12 11.68 45.55 -26.37
CA ARG A 12 11.23 44.20 -26.68
C ARG A 12 9.78 44.09 -26.26
N SER A 13 8.92 44.36 -27.25
CA SER A 13 7.52 43.96 -27.27
C SER A 13 7.38 42.54 -26.73
N GLY A 14 6.61 42.42 -25.65
CA GLY A 14 6.37 41.16 -24.97
C GLY A 14 5.72 40.13 -25.88
N ARG A 15 6.11 38.87 -25.69
CA ARG A 15 5.18 37.75 -25.82
C ARG A 15 4.81 37.37 -24.40
N TYR A 16 3.65 37.84 -23.94
CA TYR A 16 3.03 37.32 -22.73
C TYR A 16 2.57 35.90 -23.06
N TYR A 17 3.42 34.93 -22.76
CA TYR A 17 3.00 33.54 -22.70
C TYR A 17 2.21 33.39 -21.41
N PRO A 18 0.95 32.91 -21.43
CA PRO A 18 0.26 32.60 -20.20
C PRO A 18 1.12 31.57 -19.47
N SER A 19 1.58 31.94 -18.28
CA SER A 19 2.26 31.02 -17.37
C SER A 19 1.40 29.77 -17.30
N LYS A 20 1.90 28.65 -17.84
CA LYS A 20 1.29 27.33 -17.61
C LYS A 20 1.13 27.25 -16.11
N LYS A 21 -0.11 27.26 -15.63
CA LYS A 21 -0.45 27.00 -14.23
C LYS A 21 0.35 25.74 -13.88
N LYS A 22 1.42 25.88 -13.07
CA LYS A 22 2.15 24.72 -12.58
C LYS A 22 1.09 23.95 -11.81
N MET A 23 0.53 22.90 -12.41
CA MET A 23 -0.10 21.86 -11.62
C MET A 23 1.07 21.35 -10.79
N GLY A 24 1.17 21.84 -9.55
CA GLY A 24 2.23 21.44 -8.64
C GLY A 24 2.25 19.91 -8.65
N ASN A 25 3.44 19.32 -8.74
CA ASN A 25 3.61 17.87 -8.63
C ASN A 25 3.01 17.44 -7.29
N ARG A 26 1.73 17.08 -7.28
CA ARG A 26 1.06 16.56 -6.09
C ARG A 26 1.57 15.14 -5.91
N ARG A 27 2.25 14.92 -4.80
CA ARG A 27 2.82 13.63 -4.45
C ARG A 27 1.77 12.78 -3.74
N TRP A 28 1.74 11.48 -3.99
CA TRP A 28 0.81 10.57 -3.33
C TRP A 28 1.05 10.50 -1.82
N GLU A 29 2.29 10.75 -1.39
CA GLU A 29 2.71 10.78 0.00
C GLU A 29 2.14 11.97 0.78
N GLU A 30 1.72 13.03 0.07
CA GLU A 30 1.11 14.25 0.63
C GLU A 30 -0.42 14.18 0.66
N LEU A 31 -1.02 13.09 0.17
CA LEU A 31 -2.46 12.89 0.23
C LEU A 31 -2.90 12.74 1.70
N ASN A 32 -4.10 13.21 2.03
CA ASN A 32 -4.68 12.99 3.35
C ASN A 32 -4.72 11.48 3.64
N GLN A 33 -4.33 11.09 4.86
CA GLN A 33 -4.30 9.71 5.30
C GLN A 33 -5.65 9.01 5.11
N ASP A 34 -6.79 9.68 5.36
CA ASP A 34 -8.12 9.10 5.15
C ASP A 34 -8.36 8.72 3.68
N CYS A 35 -7.85 9.53 2.75
CA CYS A 35 -7.93 9.24 1.33
C CYS A 35 -7.01 8.09 0.92
N LEU A 36 -5.83 7.98 1.54
CA LEU A 36 -4.96 6.82 1.35
C LEU A 36 -5.65 5.55 1.84
N VAL A 37 -6.22 5.56 3.05
CA VAL A 37 -6.98 4.42 3.62
C VAL A 37 -8.12 3.98 2.69
N GLU A 38 -8.83 4.94 2.08
CA GLU A 38 -9.93 4.64 1.14
C GLU A 38 -9.47 3.93 -0.14
N VAL A 39 -8.23 4.18 -0.57
CA VAL A 39 -7.59 3.44 -1.67
C VAL A 39 -7.07 2.09 -1.18
N LEU A 40 -6.36 2.07 -0.06
CA LEU A 40 -5.68 0.89 0.47
C LEU A 40 -6.67 -0.20 0.91
N ARG A 41 -7.85 0.16 1.43
CA ARG A 41 -8.89 -0.82 1.81
C ARG A 41 -9.46 -1.64 0.65
N LYS A 42 -9.12 -1.30 -0.59
CA LYS A 42 -9.51 -2.04 -1.80
C LYS A 42 -8.45 -3.05 -2.23
N LEU A 43 -7.31 -3.07 -1.54
CA LEU A 43 -6.22 -3.98 -1.80
C LEU A 43 -6.43 -5.28 -1.02
N ASP A 44 -5.79 -6.33 -1.51
CA ASP A 44 -5.76 -7.64 -0.90
C ASP A 44 -4.75 -7.69 0.27
N ILE A 45 -4.84 -8.79 1.04
CA ILE A 45 -3.96 -9.05 2.18
C ILE A 45 -2.50 -9.03 1.73
N GLU A 46 -2.19 -9.63 0.58
CA GLU A 46 -0.82 -9.70 0.07
C GLU A 46 -0.25 -8.30 -0.13
N SER A 47 -0.91 -7.45 -0.92
CA SER A 47 -0.42 -6.10 -1.19
C SER A 47 -0.26 -5.28 0.08
N LEU A 48 -1.20 -5.38 1.04
CA LEU A 48 -1.14 -4.67 2.32
C LEU A 48 0.05 -5.10 3.18
N LEU A 49 0.51 -6.36 3.06
CA LEU A 49 1.65 -6.88 3.80
C LEU A 49 2.99 -6.65 3.09
N THR A 50 3.04 -6.83 1.77
CA THR A 50 4.31 -6.93 1.03
C THR A 50 4.64 -5.66 0.26
N ASN A 51 3.65 -4.97 -0.32
CA ASN A 51 3.89 -3.86 -1.24
C ASN A 51 3.75 -2.52 -0.54
N ILE A 52 2.63 -2.30 0.14
CA ILE A 52 2.25 -0.99 0.70
C ILE A 52 3.23 -0.48 1.77
N PRO A 53 3.73 -1.31 2.70
CA PRO A 53 4.74 -0.87 3.66
C PRO A 53 6.06 -0.40 3.02
N LEU A 54 6.38 -0.87 1.81
CA LEU A 54 7.63 -0.59 1.12
C LEU A 54 7.59 0.65 0.22
N VAL A 55 6.41 1.22 -0.05
CA VAL A 55 6.26 2.41 -0.90
C VAL A 55 6.85 3.65 -0.22
N CYS A 56 6.31 4.02 0.94
CA CYS A 56 6.81 5.11 1.76
C CYS A 56 6.23 5.06 3.18
N LYS A 57 6.78 5.88 4.09
CA LYS A 57 6.30 5.96 5.49
C LYS A 57 4.82 6.37 5.61
N SER A 58 4.33 7.23 4.71
CA SER A 58 2.94 7.71 4.73
C SER A 58 1.96 6.56 4.41
N TRP A 59 2.28 5.78 3.38
CA TRP A 59 1.50 4.61 2.98
C TRP A 59 1.56 3.50 4.02
N TYR A 60 2.74 3.24 4.60
CA TYR A 60 2.86 2.31 5.71
C TYR A 60 1.94 2.70 6.86
N LYS A 61 1.95 3.95 7.32
CA LYS A 61 1.06 4.43 8.39
C LYS A 61 -0.41 4.28 8.03
N ALA A 62 -0.81 4.62 6.80
CA ALA A 62 -2.18 4.46 6.34
C ALA A 62 -2.62 2.98 6.31
N SER A 63 -1.72 2.05 5.94
CA SER A 63 -2.01 0.61 5.94
C SER A 63 -2.26 0.01 7.34
N LEU A 64 -1.84 0.70 8.41
CA LEU A 64 -2.10 0.26 9.79
C LEU A 64 -3.53 0.57 10.25
N ASP A 65 -4.29 1.38 9.48
CA ASP A 65 -5.68 1.69 9.82
C ASP A 65 -6.57 0.43 9.70
N PRO A 66 -7.36 0.08 10.73
CA PRO A 66 -8.26 -1.08 10.71
C PRO A 66 -9.22 -1.13 9.52
N LYS A 67 -9.58 0.02 8.95
CA LYS A 67 -10.45 0.09 7.77
C LYS A 67 -9.83 -0.58 6.54
N CYS A 68 -8.49 -0.67 6.47
CA CYS A 68 -7.80 -1.39 5.41
C CYS A 68 -8.00 -2.91 5.51
N TRP A 69 -8.32 -3.42 6.70
CA TRP A 69 -8.36 -4.85 7.04
C TRP A 69 -9.80 -5.38 7.22
N LYS A 70 -10.80 -4.67 6.69
CA LYS A 70 -12.22 -5.08 6.79
C LYS A 70 -12.55 -6.33 5.98
N CYS A 71 -11.85 -6.53 4.86
CA CYS A 71 -12.07 -7.63 3.94
C CYS A 71 -10.82 -8.52 3.90
N LEU A 72 -10.87 -9.65 4.58
CA LEU A 72 -9.77 -10.60 4.68
C LEU A 72 -10.05 -11.81 3.78
N ASN A 73 -9.51 -11.78 2.56
CA ASN A 73 -9.65 -12.88 1.61
C ASN A 73 -8.41 -13.79 1.61
N PHE A 74 -8.40 -14.82 2.45
CA PHE A 74 -7.29 -15.78 2.50
C PHE A 74 -7.29 -16.75 1.32
N HIS A 75 -8.42 -16.96 0.64
CA HIS A 75 -8.47 -17.82 -0.54
C HIS A 75 -7.67 -17.22 -1.70
N GLU A 76 -7.78 -15.91 -1.90
CA GLU A 76 -6.98 -15.16 -2.88
C GLU A 76 -5.49 -15.20 -2.52
N LEU A 77 -5.17 -15.03 -1.24
CA LEU A 77 -3.81 -15.19 -0.72
C LEU A 77 -3.24 -16.60 -1.01
N ALA A 78 -4.01 -17.66 -0.77
CA ALA A 78 -3.61 -19.05 -1.07
C ALA A 78 -3.41 -19.34 -2.57
N SER A 79 -4.07 -18.54 -3.41
CA SER A 79 -4.06 -18.67 -4.86
C SER A 79 -3.03 -17.75 -5.51
N SER A 80 -2.36 -16.88 -4.74
CA SER A 80 -1.41 -15.92 -5.27
C SER A 80 -0.24 -16.61 -5.98
N PRO A 81 0.07 -16.23 -7.24
CA PRO A 81 1.22 -16.75 -7.96
C PRO A 81 2.54 -16.18 -7.42
N TYR A 82 2.51 -15.09 -6.65
CA TYR A 82 3.70 -14.53 -6.00
C TYR A 82 4.04 -15.31 -4.74
N LEU A 83 3.04 -15.81 -4.01
CA LEU A 83 3.22 -16.71 -2.87
C LEU A 83 3.43 -18.17 -3.27
N ARG A 84 3.34 -18.51 -4.56
CA ARG A 84 3.65 -19.84 -5.10
C ARG A 84 5.03 -19.84 -5.79
N PRO A 85 5.88 -20.86 -5.56
CA PRO A 85 7.18 -20.95 -6.22
C PRO A 85 7.05 -21.02 -7.76
N PRO A 86 8.01 -20.42 -8.51
CA PRO A 86 9.41 -20.87 -8.47
C PRO A 86 10.44 -19.79 -8.06
N TYR A 87 10.03 -18.70 -7.40
CA TYR A 87 10.96 -17.61 -7.08
C TYR A 87 11.49 -17.70 -5.65
N ASN A 88 12.79 -18.01 -5.52
CA ASN A 88 13.56 -18.00 -4.28
C ASN A 88 13.87 -16.55 -3.87
N SER A 89 12.89 -15.85 -3.28
CA SER A 89 13.17 -14.65 -2.50
C SER A 89 13.19 -15.05 -1.02
N PRO A 90 14.23 -14.68 -0.24
CA PRO A 90 14.30 -14.98 1.19
C PRO A 90 13.11 -14.43 2.00
N PHE A 91 12.39 -13.44 1.45
CA PHE A 91 11.18 -12.88 2.06
C PHE A 91 9.90 -13.66 1.70
N PHE A 92 9.92 -14.43 0.61
CA PHE A 92 8.78 -15.20 0.10
C PHE A 92 8.79 -16.67 0.56
N ASP A 93 9.95 -17.21 0.94
CA ASP A 93 10.06 -18.57 1.48
C ASP A 93 9.22 -18.75 2.77
N ASP A 94 9.00 -17.67 3.52
CA ASP A 94 8.18 -17.66 4.74
C ASP A 94 6.73 -18.11 4.51
N PHE A 95 6.14 -17.81 3.36
CA PHE A 95 4.76 -18.22 3.06
C PHE A 95 4.65 -19.70 2.66
N ASN A 96 5.68 -20.27 2.04
CA ASN A 96 5.75 -21.72 1.79
C ASN A 96 5.99 -22.50 3.09
N ILE A 97 6.69 -21.91 4.06
CA ILE A 97 6.89 -22.49 5.41
C ILE A 97 5.56 -22.61 6.17
N LEU A 98 4.60 -21.70 5.97
CA LEU A 98 3.27 -21.80 6.59
C LEU A 98 2.57 -23.12 6.22
N ASN A 99 2.70 -23.56 4.96
CA ASN A 99 1.98 -24.71 4.44
C ASN A 99 2.38 -26.06 5.10
N GLY A 100 3.50 -26.10 5.84
CA GLY A 100 3.96 -27.27 6.58
C GLY A 100 3.99 -27.11 8.11
N ASN A 101 3.72 -25.92 8.63
CA ASN A 101 3.79 -25.63 10.07
C ASN A 101 2.50 -24.94 10.55
N ASN A 102 1.66 -25.72 11.22
CA ASN A 102 0.39 -25.27 11.78
C ASN A 102 0.55 -24.10 12.76
N ASP A 103 1.63 -24.07 13.56
CA ASP A 103 1.84 -23.01 14.55
C ASP A 103 2.15 -21.68 13.88
N LEU A 104 3.00 -21.69 12.83
CA LEU A 104 3.30 -20.50 12.06
C LEU A 104 2.08 -20.02 11.26
N THR A 105 1.32 -20.95 10.68
CA THR A 105 0.06 -20.61 10.01
C THR A 105 -0.93 -19.96 10.97
N ASN A 106 -1.07 -20.51 12.17
CA ASN A 106 -1.95 -19.95 13.19
C ASN A 106 -1.47 -18.57 13.66
N ALA A 107 -0.17 -18.39 13.86
CA ALA A 107 0.41 -17.10 14.21
C ALA A 107 0.21 -16.06 13.10
N PHE A 108 0.36 -16.47 11.83
CA PHE A 108 0.13 -15.61 10.68
C PHE A 108 -1.34 -15.19 10.56
N ILE A 109 -2.28 -16.14 10.67
CA ILE A 109 -3.71 -15.85 10.63
C ILE A 109 -4.08 -14.88 11.76
N LYS A 110 -3.62 -15.15 12.99
CA LYS A 110 -3.81 -14.26 14.14
C LYS A 110 -3.27 -12.86 13.86
N PHE A 111 -2.03 -12.77 13.39
CA PHE A 111 -1.39 -11.50 13.05
C PHE A 111 -2.21 -10.69 12.03
N VAL A 112 -2.70 -11.32 10.96
CA VAL A 112 -3.52 -10.65 9.95
C VAL A 112 -4.87 -10.21 10.51
N VAL A 113 -5.52 -11.06 11.29
CA VAL A 113 -6.82 -10.75 11.90
C VAL A 113 -6.70 -9.65 12.96
N ASP A 114 -5.65 -9.66 13.78
CA ASP A 114 -5.36 -8.63 14.78
C ASP A 114 -5.22 -7.22 14.16
N ARG A 115 -4.77 -7.12 12.90
CA ARG A 115 -4.74 -5.83 12.17
C ARG A 115 -6.13 -5.26 11.95
N SER A 116 -7.15 -6.11 11.90
CA SER A 116 -8.55 -5.71 11.73
C SER A 116 -9.10 -5.02 12.98
N GLN A 117 -8.53 -5.25 14.16
CA GLN A 117 -9.02 -4.69 15.43
C GLN A 117 -10.55 -4.85 15.57
N ARG A 118 -11.10 -6.04 15.32
CA ARG A 118 -12.54 -6.34 15.35
C ARG A 118 -13.39 -5.54 14.36
N CYS A 119 -12.78 -5.04 13.30
CA CYS A 119 -13.47 -4.33 12.23
C CYS A 119 -13.69 -5.19 10.98
N ALA A 120 -13.22 -6.44 10.96
CA ALA A 120 -13.43 -7.36 9.85
C ALA A 120 -14.93 -7.58 9.59
N THR A 121 -15.39 -7.24 8.39
CA THR A 121 -16.77 -7.47 7.95
C THR A 121 -16.89 -8.63 6.97
N THR A 122 -15.76 -9.07 6.41
CA THR A 122 -15.73 -10.16 5.45
C THR A 122 -14.46 -10.96 5.67
N LEU A 123 -14.62 -12.26 5.86
CA LEU A 123 -13.52 -13.20 6.01
C LEU A 123 -13.77 -14.42 5.13
N VAL A 124 -12.87 -14.66 4.19
CA VAL A 124 -12.92 -15.81 3.29
C VAL A 124 -11.78 -16.74 3.67
N ILE A 125 -12.15 -17.94 4.12
CA ILE A 125 -11.25 -18.96 4.63
C ILE A 125 -10.56 -19.68 3.47
N ALA A 126 -9.33 -20.14 3.70
CA ALA A 126 -8.56 -20.98 2.78
C ALA A 126 -8.30 -22.37 3.36
N GLY A 127 -7.89 -23.32 2.50
CA GLY A 127 -7.66 -24.72 2.88
C GLY A 127 -6.56 -24.97 3.91
N PHE A 128 -5.73 -23.97 4.22
CA PHE A 128 -4.65 -24.08 5.21
C PHE A 128 -5.09 -23.71 6.64
N PHE A 129 -6.35 -23.30 6.86
CA PHE A 129 -6.83 -22.99 8.21
C PHE A 129 -6.88 -24.24 9.08
N THR A 130 -6.34 -24.11 10.29
CA THR A 130 -6.47 -25.15 11.33
C THR A 130 -7.69 -24.89 12.20
N GLN A 131 -8.13 -25.89 12.96
CA GLN A 131 -9.22 -25.73 13.94
C GLN A 131 -8.94 -24.57 14.92
N GLN A 132 -7.72 -24.44 15.43
CA GLN A 132 -7.35 -23.38 16.36
C GLN A 132 -7.46 -21.99 15.72
N SER A 133 -7.07 -21.85 14.45
CA SER A 133 -7.22 -20.59 13.73
C SER A 133 -8.69 -20.24 13.48
N LEU A 134 -9.53 -21.24 13.19
CA LEU A 134 -10.97 -21.04 13.00
C LEU A 134 -11.66 -20.62 14.30
N GLU A 135 -11.32 -21.27 15.41
CA GLU A 135 -11.83 -20.91 16.74
C GLU A 135 -11.45 -19.48 17.11
N TYR A 136 -10.20 -19.08 16.86
CA TYR A 136 -9.76 -17.71 17.11
C TYR A 136 -10.50 -16.69 16.22
N VAL A 137 -10.57 -16.96 14.91
CA VAL A 137 -11.25 -16.09 13.94
C VAL A 137 -12.74 -15.95 14.23
N SER A 138 -13.38 -16.97 14.83
CA SER A 138 -14.79 -16.91 15.22
C SER A 138 -15.08 -15.93 16.36
N GLN A 139 -14.04 -15.47 17.08
CA GLN A 139 -14.16 -14.52 18.19
C GLN A 139 -13.98 -13.06 17.74
N GLU A 140 -13.75 -12.84 16.45
CA GLU A 140 -13.52 -11.51 15.89
C GLU A 140 -14.80 -10.70 15.66
#